data_AF-A0A1C5XF42-F1
#
_entry.id   AF-A0A1C5XF42-F1
#
_cell.length_a   1.000
_cell.length_b   1.000
_cell.length_c   1.000
_cell.angle_alpha   90.00
_cell.angle_beta   90.00
_cell.angle_gamma   90.00
#
_symmetry.space_group_name_H-M   'P 1'
#
loop_
_entity.id
_entity.type
_entity.pdbx_description
1 polymer ?
#
loop_
_entity_poly.entity_id
_entity_poly.type
_entity_poly.pdbx_seq_one_letter_code
_entity_poly.pdbx_strand_id
1 'polypeptide(L)' 'MAEVTIPKEKINYTIDLLITMVTDEIAEETGRDRKEILTDFLCAKTGKALYDEKTKLWCNGPAYITELYKEELEKS' A
#
# COMPACT_ATOMS: atom_id res chain seq x y z
N MET A 1 -26.56 -6.76 -9.77
CA MET A 1 -25.60 -6.49 -8.69
C MET A 1 -25.58 -4.99 -8.51
N ALA A 2 -26.07 -4.45 -7.39
CA ALA A 2 -25.92 -3.02 -7.12
C ALA A 2 -24.43 -2.76 -6.93
N GLU A 3 -23.84 -1.87 -7.73
CA GLU A 3 -22.47 -1.42 -7.51
C GLU A 3 -22.42 -0.71 -6.16
N VAL A 4 -21.85 -1.39 -5.16
CA VAL A 4 -21.60 -0.79 -3.85
C VAL A 4 -20.42 0.14 -4.03
N THR A 5 -20.69 1.44 -4.18
CA THR A 5 -19.63 2.45 -4.21
C THR A 5 -19.08 2.63 -2.79
N ILE A 6 -17.84 2.19 -2.55
CA ILE A 6 -17.18 2.41 -1.27
C ILE A 6 -16.65 3.86 -1.24
N PRO A 7 -16.94 4.64 -0.17
CA PRO A 7 -16.41 5.99 -0.03
C PRO A 7 -14.88 6.00 -0.02
N LYS A 8 -14.28 6.96 -0.73
CA LYS A 8 -12.81 7.13 -0.81
C LYS A 8 -12.14 7.20 0.57
N GLU A 9 -12.81 7.81 1.55
CA GLU A 9 -12.32 7.92 2.93
C GLU A 9 -12.15 6.56 3.60
N LYS A 10 -13.08 5.62 3.37
CA LYS A 10 -12.96 4.26 3.91
C LYS A 10 -11.81 3.50 3.28
N ILE A 11 -11.53 3.75 2.00
CA ILE A 11 -10.40 3.14 1.28
C ILE A 11 -9.09 3.68 1.86
N ASN A 12 -8.95 5.00 2.01
CA ASN A 12 -7.76 5.61 2.61
C ASN A 12 -7.51 5.09 4.05
N TYR A 13 -8.56 5.04 4.87
CA TYR A 13 -8.46 4.51 6.23
C TYR A 13 -7.96 3.05 6.26
N THR A 14 -8.44 2.23 5.33
CA THR A 14 -8.01 0.83 5.25
C THR A 14 -6.53 0.72 4.87
N ILE A 15 -6.04 1.62 4.00
CA ILE A 15 -4.64 1.65 3.58
C ILE A 15 -3.73 2.14 4.72
N ASP A 16 -4.12 3.19 5.43
CA ASP A 16 -3.38 3.69 6.60
C ASP A 16 -3.25 2.59 7.67
N LEU A 17 -4.34 1.84 7.88
CA LEU A 17 -4.35 0.70 8.78
C LEU A 17 -3.38 -0.40 8.32
N LEU A 18 -3.41 -0.78 7.04
CA LEU A 18 -2.51 -1.79 6.49
C LEU A 18 -1.04 -1.40 6.64
N ILE A 19 -0.68 -0.13 6.40
CA ILE A 19 0.70 0.33 6.56
C ILE A 19 1.12 0.35 8.01
N THR A 20 0.22 0.75 8.90
CA THR A 20 0.48 0.70 10.35
C THR A 20 0.79 -0.73 10.76
N MET A 21 -0.04 -1.69 10.34
CA MET A 21 0.16 -3.11 10.66
C MET A 21 1.48 -3.65 10.10
N VAL A 22 1.80 -3.38 8.83
CA VAL A 22 3.05 -3.84 8.21
C VAL A 22 4.28 -3.21 8.88
N THR A 23 4.21 -1.92 9.22
CA THR A 23 5.30 -1.22 9.91
C THR A 23 5.51 -1.78 11.32
N ASP A 24 4.43 -2.05 12.06
CA ASP A 24 4.48 -2.65 13.39
C ASP A 24 5.08 -4.07 13.33
N GLU A 25 4.61 -4.90 12.39
CA GLU A 25 5.11 -6.27 12.19
C GLU A 25 6.61 -6.29 11.89
N ILE A 26 7.08 -5.48 10.94
CA ILE A 26 8.51 -5.39 10.60
C ILE A 26 9.32 -4.84 11.78
N ALA A 27 8.81 -3.86 12.52
CA ALA A 27 9.52 -3.31 13.67
C ALA A 27 9.64 -4.33 14.82
N GLU A 28 8.60 -5.13 15.06
CA GLU A 28 8.62 -6.21 16.05
C GLU A 28 9.62 -7.31 15.66
N GLU A 29 9.62 -7.73 14.39
CA GLU A 29 10.54 -8.75 13.88
C GLU A 29 12.01 -8.29 13.89
N THR A 30 12.26 -7.04 13.52
CA THR A 30 13.64 -6.51 13.36
C THR A 30 14.18 -5.82 14.61
N GLY A 31 13.32 -5.51 15.59
CA GLY A 31 13.68 -4.71 16.77
C GLY A 31 14.04 -3.25 16.47
N ARG A 32 13.72 -2.76 15.26
CA ARG A 32 14.05 -1.40 14.80
C ARG A 32 12.96 -0.39 15.21
N ASP A 33 13.31 0.89 15.21
CA ASP A 33 12.33 1.95 15.47
C ASP A 33 11.27 2.02 14.36
N ARG A 34 10.00 2.15 14.77
CA ARG A 34 8.87 2.18 13.85
C ARG A 34 8.89 3.35 12.88
N LYS A 35 9.41 4.52 13.29
CA LYS A 35 9.49 5.69 12.40
C LYS A 35 10.56 5.49 11.34
N GLU A 36 11.66 4.82 11.69
CA GLU A 36 12.66 4.39 10.72
C GLU A 36 12.08 3.38 9.73
N ILE A 37 11.39 2.34 10.22
CA ILE A 37 10.74 1.34 9.36
C ILE A 37 9.71 1.97 8.44
N LEU A 38 8.86 2.88 8.95
CA LEU A 38 7.87 3.57 8.12
C LEU A 38 8.54 4.37 6.99
N THR A 39 9.62 5.08 7.32
CA THR A 39 10.37 5.88 6.34
C THR A 39 11.00 4.97 5.28
N ASP A 40 11.66 3.90 5.71
CA ASP A 40 12.26 2.89 4.82
C ASP A 40 11.20 2.23 3.93
N PHE A 41 10.05 1.87 4.51
CA PHE A 41 8.93 1.24 3.83
C PHE A 41 8.37 2.14 2.73
N LEU A 42 8.08 3.42 3.04
CA LEU A 42 7.58 4.39 2.06
C LEU A 42 8.58 4.65 0.92
N CYS A 43 9.89 4.52 1.17
CA CYS A 43 10.91 4.62 0.14
C CYS A 43 11.11 3.32 -0.68
N ALA A 44 10.70 2.16 -0.14
CA ALA A 44 10.81 0.86 -0.80
C ALA A 44 9.84 0.71 -1.98
N LYS A 45 10.12 -0.24 -2.88
CA LYS A 45 9.25 -0.52 -4.03
C LYS A 45 7.81 -0.88 -3.60
N THR A 46 7.69 -1.64 -2.50
CA THR A 46 6.39 -2.06 -1.94
C THR A 46 5.59 -0.90 -1.37
N GLY A 47 6.24 -0.01 -0.60
CA GLY A 47 5.57 1.19 -0.10
C GLY A 47 5.24 2.18 -1.20
N LYS A 48 6.07 2.29 -2.25
CA LYS A 48 5.77 3.11 -3.44
C LYS A 48 4.62 2.57 -4.29
N ALA A 49 4.41 1.26 -4.30
CA ALA A 49 3.24 0.65 -4.96
C ALA A 49 1.95 1.01 -4.23
N LEU A 50 2.02 1.26 -2.92
CA LEU A 50 0.90 1.74 -2.13
C LEU A 50 0.80 3.27 -2.18
N TYR A 51 1.91 4.00 -2.08
CA TYR A 51 1.98 5.45 -1.88
C TYR A 51 2.87 6.16 -2.91
N ASP A 52 2.33 7.15 -3.64
CA ASP A 52 3.08 8.04 -4.51
C ASP A 52 3.63 9.24 -3.71
N GLU A 53 4.94 9.31 -3.57
CA GLU A 53 5.62 10.35 -2.80
C GLU A 53 5.56 11.75 -3.44
N LYS A 54 5.43 11.84 -4.78
CA LYS A 54 5.41 13.11 -5.53
C LYS A 54 4.07 13.83 -5.41
N THR A 55 3.00 13.05 -5.46
CA THR A 55 1.64 13.55 -5.38
C THR A 55 1.10 13.49 -3.95
N LYS A 56 1.85 12.87 -3.03
CA LYS A 56 1.45 12.57 -1.65
C LYS A 56 0.11 11.81 -1.60
N LEU A 57 -0.21 11.11 -2.69
CA LEU A 57 -1.44 10.37 -2.92
C LEU A 57 -1.12 8.89 -3.07
N TRP A 58 -2.04 8.02 -2.69
CA TRP A 58 -1.89 6.58 -2.84
C TRP A 58 -1.86 6.17 -4.32
N CYS A 59 -0.91 5.30 -4.72
CA CYS A 59 -0.74 4.85 -6.10
C CYS A 59 -1.97 4.07 -6.59
N ASN A 60 -2.74 4.72 -7.49
CA ASN A 60 -3.58 4.16 -8.54
C ASN A 60 -4.66 3.09 -8.22
N GLY A 61 -5.07 2.92 -6.95
CA GLY A 61 -6.26 2.15 -6.58
C GLY A 61 -6.28 0.69 -7.07
N PRO A 62 -7.43 -0.01 -6.93
CA PRO A 62 -7.56 -1.42 -7.31
C PRO A 62 -7.21 -1.72 -8.77
N ALA A 63 -7.39 -0.73 -9.65
CA ALA A 63 -7.11 -0.87 -11.08
C ALA A 63 -5.62 -1.14 -11.35
N TYR A 64 -4.70 -0.49 -10.63
CA TYR A 64 -3.27 -0.70 -10.84
C TYR A 64 -2.77 -2.07 -10.38
N ILE A 65 -3.26 -2.53 -9.22
CA ILE A 65 -2.97 -3.90 -8.75
C ILE A 65 -3.55 -4.94 -9.72
N THR A 66 -4.72 -4.65 -10.29
CA THR A 66 -5.34 -5.52 -11.30
C THR A 66 -4.49 -5.59 -12.58
N GLU A 67 -3.93 -4.48 -13.05
CA GLU A 67 -3.07 -4.46 -14.23
C GLU A 67 -1.73 -5.16 -13.98
N LEU A 68 -1.11 -4.97 -12.81
CA LEU A 68 0.12 -5.70 -12.44
C LEU A 68 -0.09 -7.23 -12.42
N TYR A 69 -1.21 -7.69 -11.84
CA TYR A 69 -1.53 -9.12 -11.80
C TYR A 69 -1.77 -9.71 -13.21
N LYS A 70 -2.40 -8.95 -14.11
CA LYS A 70 -2.56 -9.37 -15.51
C LYS A 70 -1.22 -9.49 -16.23
N GLU A 71 -0.32 -8.52 -16.05
CA GLU A 71 1.03 -8.58 -16.64
C GLU A 71 1.84 -9.79 -16.14
N GLU A 72 1.64 -10.21 -14.88
CA GLU A 72 2.28 -11.41 -14.33
C GLU A 72 1.74 -12.70 -14.98
N LEU A 73 0.43 -12.78 -15.24
CA LEU A 73 -0.20 -13.92 -15.90
C LEU A 73 0.21 -14.06 -17.38
N GLU A 74 0.46 -12.96 -18.08
CA GLU A 74 0.89 -12.99 -19.49
C GLU A 74 2.37 -13.36 -19.68
N LYS A 75 3.18 -13.29 -18.61
CA LYS A 75 4.60 -13.61 -18.63
C LYS A 75 4.93 -15.02 -18.10
N SER A 76 3.91 -15.79 -17.70
CA SER A 76 4.03 -17.19 -17.26
C SER A 76 3.53 -18.17 -18.32
#